data_AF-Q9RGB7-F1
#
_entry.id   AF-Q9RGB7-F1
#
_cell.length_a   1.000
_cell.length_b   1.000
_cell.length_c   1.000
_cell.angle_alpha   90.00
_cell.angle_beta   90.00
_cell.angle_gamma   90.00
#
_symmetry.space_group_name_H-M   'P 1'
#
loop_
_entity.id
_entity.type
_entity.pdbx_description
1 polymer ?
#
loop_
_entity_poly.entity_id
_entity_poly.type
_entity_poly.pdbx_seq_one_letter_code
_entity_poly.pdbx_strand_id
1 'polypeptide(L)'
;MGLPQPIVTQQMVIAELTKAGINRDIATDLSYRYYRNELTYKDIEYLETTFNLKLEKVEANLKSDIKDLDNKIDNVENNLNIKIDNVRTELKSDIKDLDNKFDTKFNILDNKIDTKFNELDNKIDNVENNLNIKIDNVRTELKSDIKDLDNKFDTKFNILDNKIDTKFNELDNKIDSVENNLNIKIDNVRTELKSDIKDLDNKIDNVENNLNIKIDNVRTELKSDIASMSYEISLVRKDMEINKMEFKSTSRLHNWMFGTIITISIGILLTLIFK
;
A
#
# COMPACT_ATOMS: atom_id res chain seq x y z
N MET A 1 71.05 -126.40 -42.07
CA MET A 1 72.52 -126.49 -41.98
C MET A 1 73.00 -125.25 -41.26
N GLY A 2 73.52 -125.37 -40.05
CA GLY A 2 74.09 -124.24 -39.30
C GLY A 2 75.53 -124.61 -38.93
N LEU A 3 76.48 -123.83 -39.45
CA LEU A 3 77.93 -124.04 -39.44
C LEU A 3 78.47 -124.51 -38.07
N PRO A 4 79.48 -125.41 -38.01
CA PRO A 4 80.09 -125.80 -36.74
C PRO A 4 80.61 -124.55 -36.04
N GLN A 5 80.09 -124.24 -34.85
CA GLN A 5 80.61 -123.14 -34.07
C GLN A 5 82.08 -123.45 -33.74
N PRO A 6 83.02 -122.55 -34.08
CA PRO A 6 84.43 -122.78 -33.79
C PRO A 6 84.59 -122.92 -32.27
N ILE A 7 85.10 -124.07 -31.84
CA ILE A 7 85.43 -124.31 -30.43
C ILE A 7 86.60 -123.38 -30.11
N VAL A 8 86.31 -122.27 -29.44
CA VAL A 8 87.32 -121.30 -28.98
C VAL A 8 88.23 -122.05 -28.03
N THR A 9 89.50 -122.28 -28.37
CA THR A 9 90.45 -123.04 -27.53
C THR A 9 91.13 -122.14 -26.51
N GLN A 10 91.62 -122.73 -25.41
CA GLN A 10 92.37 -122.03 -24.39
C GLN A 10 93.53 -121.22 -25.01
N GLN A 11 94.26 -121.83 -25.95
CA GLN A 11 95.34 -121.17 -26.69
C GLN A 11 94.87 -119.92 -27.47
N MET A 12 93.66 -119.95 -28.04
CA MET A 12 93.08 -118.79 -28.73
C MET A 12 92.76 -117.66 -27.75
N VAL A 13 92.24 -117.99 -26.57
CA VAL A 13 91.96 -117.01 -25.50
C VAL A 13 93.27 -116.42 -24.95
N ILE A 14 94.31 -117.24 -24.70
CA ILE A 14 95.64 -116.75 -24.31
C ILE A 14 96.20 -115.82 -25.37
N ALA A 15 96.12 -116.23 -26.65
CA ALA A 15 96.63 -115.43 -27.75
C ALA A 15 95.96 -114.06 -27.81
N GLU A 16 94.63 -113.99 -27.71
CA GLU A 16 93.90 -112.71 -27.70
C GLU A 16 94.13 -111.88 -26.43
N LEU A 17 94.14 -112.49 -25.24
CA LEU A 17 94.45 -111.77 -23.99
C LEU A 17 95.88 -111.19 -24.01
N THR A 18 96.85 -111.94 -24.52
CA THR A 18 98.24 -111.45 -24.66
C THR A 18 98.33 -110.35 -25.72
N LYS A 19 97.55 -110.44 -26.81
CA LYS A 19 97.43 -109.40 -27.85
C LYS A 19 96.82 -108.12 -27.32
N ALA A 20 95.87 -108.22 -26.39
CA ALA A 20 95.29 -107.11 -25.66
C ALA A 20 96.26 -106.48 -24.63
N GLY A 21 97.51 -106.95 -24.57
CA GLY A 21 98.56 -106.40 -23.70
C GLY A 21 98.58 -106.99 -22.29
N ILE A 22 97.79 -108.03 -22.00
CA ILE A 22 97.83 -108.71 -20.71
C ILE A 22 99.09 -109.57 -20.64
N ASN A 23 99.81 -109.50 -19.52
CA ASN A 23 101.02 -110.30 -19.29
C ASN A 23 100.73 -111.78 -19.56
N ARG A 24 101.64 -112.46 -20.28
CA ARG A 24 101.42 -113.82 -20.80
C ARG A 24 101.14 -114.85 -19.70
N ASP A 25 101.73 -114.72 -18.52
CA ASP A 25 101.49 -115.65 -17.41
C ASP A 25 100.08 -115.42 -16.83
N ILE A 26 99.65 -114.16 -16.71
CA ILE A 26 98.30 -113.77 -16.27
C ILE A 26 97.26 -114.13 -17.32
N ALA A 27 97.56 -113.96 -18.61
CA ALA A 27 96.71 -114.37 -19.73
C ALA A 27 96.54 -115.90 -19.79
N THR A 28 97.60 -116.64 -19.48
CA THR A 28 97.58 -118.11 -19.38
C THR A 28 96.70 -118.55 -18.21
N ASP A 29 96.87 -117.94 -17.03
CA ASP A 29 96.04 -118.21 -15.85
C ASP A 29 94.57 -117.81 -16.08
N LEU A 30 94.28 -116.62 -16.61
CA LEU A 30 92.93 -116.16 -16.94
C LEU A 30 92.26 -117.00 -18.03
N SER A 31 93.02 -117.45 -19.02
CA SER A 31 92.50 -118.35 -20.05
C SER A 31 92.20 -119.74 -19.49
N TYR A 32 93.09 -120.28 -18.64
CA TYR A 32 92.87 -121.52 -17.90
C TYR A 32 91.60 -121.40 -17.05
N ARG A 33 91.45 -120.27 -16.35
CA ARG A 33 90.28 -119.97 -15.53
C ARG A 33 89.02 -119.77 -16.35
N TYR A 34 89.07 -119.08 -17.48
CA TYR A 34 87.93 -118.94 -18.39
C TYR A 34 87.43 -120.30 -18.90
N TYR A 35 88.36 -121.17 -19.32
CA TYR A 35 88.03 -122.51 -19.83
C TYR A 35 87.45 -123.45 -18.77
N ARG A 36 87.84 -123.22 -17.51
CA ARG A 36 87.39 -123.99 -16.34
C ARG A 36 86.23 -123.32 -15.59
N ASN A 37 85.74 -122.17 -16.08
CA ASN A 37 84.83 -121.28 -15.35
C ASN A 37 85.33 -120.89 -13.94
N GLU A 38 86.66 -120.85 -13.75
CA GLU A 38 87.35 -120.40 -12.54
C GLU A 38 87.67 -118.88 -12.59
N LEU A 39 87.00 -118.09 -13.44
CA LEU A 39 86.70 -116.71 -13.05
C LEU A 39 85.71 -116.87 -11.88
N THR A 40 86.27 -117.11 -10.70
CA THR A 40 85.48 -117.67 -9.61
C THR A 40 84.42 -116.66 -9.21
N TYR A 41 83.27 -117.16 -8.80
CA TYR A 41 82.18 -116.37 -8.22
C TYR A 41 82.69 -115.26 -7.27
N LYS A 42 83.79 -115.51 -6.54
CA LYS A 42 84.46 -114.57 -5.63
C LYS A 42 85.03 -113.30 -6.28
N ASP A 43 85.57 -113.36 -7.50
CA ASP A 43 86.14 -112.17 -8.16
C ASP A 43 85.03 -111.22 -8.64
N ILE A 44 83.91 -111.79 -9.11
CA ILE A 44 82.69 -111.06 -9.48
C ILE A 44 82.02 -110.51 -8.22
N GLU A 45 81.93 -111.32 -7.16
CA GLU A 45 81.42 -110.91 -5.84
C GLU A 45 82.26 -109.77 -5.24
N TYR A 46 83.59 -109.78 -5.40
CA TYR A 46 84.47 -108.68 -4.98
C TYR A 46 84.23 -107.39 -5.77
N LEU A 47 84.07 -107.48 -7.09
CA LEU A 47 83.73 -106.33 -7.92
C LEU A 47 82.34 -105.79 -7.58
N GLU A 48 81.34 -106.66 -7.44
CA GLU A 48 79.98 -106.32 -7.05
C GLU A 48 79.95 -105.62 -5.69
N THR A 49 80.58 -106.19 -4.66
CA THR A 49 80.69 -105.58 -3.34
C THR A 49 81.42 -104.24 -3.39
N THR A 50 82.50 -104.12 -4.16
CA THR A 50 83.23 -102.85 -4.32
C THR A 50 82.41 -101.78 -5.04
N PHE A 51 81.68 -102.15 -6.10
CA PHE A 51 80.78 -101.24 -6.81
C PHE A 51 79.60 -100.80 -5.94
N ASN A 52 78.98 -101.73 -5.22
CA ASN A 52 77.91 -101.45 -4.28
C ASN A 52 78.38 -100.48 -3.18
N LEU A 53 79.55 -100.70 -2.59
CA LEU A 53 80.15 -99.78 -1.61
C LEU A 53 80.40 -98.39 -2.18
N LYS A 54 80.91 -98.30 -3.43
CA LYS A 54 81.09 -96.99 -4.10
C LYS A 54 79.76 -96.30 -4.37
N LEU A 55 78.75 -97.06 -4.79
CA LEU A 55 77.40 -96.55 -5.06
C LEU A 55 76.76 -96.02 -3.77
N GLU A 56 76.84 -96.78 -2.67
CA GLU A 56 76.39 -96.35 -1.34
C GLU A 56 77.08 -95.07 -0.90
N LYS A 57 78.40 -94.96 -1.11
CA LYS A 57 79.14 -93.74 -0.75
C LYS A 57 78.72 -92.52 -1.59
N VAL A 58 78.48 -92.71 -2.89
CA VAL A 58 77.95 -91.65 -3.77
C VAL A 58 76.54 -91.24 -3.33
N GLU A 59 75.66 -92.19 -3.04
CA GLU A 59 74.31 -91.92 -2.55
C GLU A 59 74.32 -91.17 -1.22
N ALA A 60 75.19 -91.56 -0.29
CA ALA A 60 75.36 -90.89 0.98
C ALA A 60 75.84 -89.44 0.82
N ASN A 61 76.82 -89.21 -0.05
CA ASN A 61 77.31 -87.86 -0.36
C ASN A 61 76.20 -86.99 -0.99
N LEU A 62 75.48 -87.52 -1.98
CA LEU A 62 74.37 -86.80 -2.62
C LEU A 62 73.26 -86.47 -1.61
N LYS A 63 72.90 -87.39 -0.72
CA LYS A 63 71.94 -87.14 0.37
C LYS A 63 72.42 -86.03 1.31
N SER A 64 73.72 -85.98 1.61
CA SER A 64 74.32 -84.91 2.41
C SER A 64 74.23 -83.56 1.68
N ASP A 65 74.61 -83.51 0.40
CA ASP A 65 74.58 -82.27 -0.39
C ASP A 65 73.15 -81.74 -0.56
N ILE A 66 72.17 -82.63 -0.78
CA ILE A 66 70.74 -82.26 -0.83
C ILE A 66 70.31 -81.65 0.49
N LYS A 67 70.65 -82.29 1.62
CA LYS A 67 70.33 -81.76 2.96
C LYS A 67 70.95 -80.38 3.20
N ASP A 68 72.19 -80.18 2.76
CA ASP A 68 72.86 -78.87 2.89
C ASP A 68 72.22 -77.80 2.00
N LEU A 69 71.74 -78.17 0.81
CA LEU A 69 70.97 -77.28 -0.06
C LEU A 69 69.61 -76.94 0.55
N ASP A 70 68.88 -77.92 1.09
CA ASP A 70 67.60 -77.69 1.78
C ASP A 70 67.80 -76.70 2.94
N ASN A 71 68.82 -76.91 3.78
CA ASN A 71 69.15 -75.99 4.87
C ASN A 71 69.46 -74.56 4.36
N LYS A 72 70.15 -74.43 3.21
CA LYS A 72 70.44 -73.12 2.60
C LYS A 72 69.18 -72.47 2.05
N ILE A 73 68.30 -73.24 1.42
CA ILE A 73 67.00 -72.78 0.89
C ILE A 73 66.13 -72.28 2.05
N ASP A 74 65.99 -73.06 3.11
CA ASP A 74 65.23 -72.68 4.31
C ASP A 74 65.77 -71.38 4.92
N ASN A 75 67.10 -71.24 5.00
CA ASN A 75 67.71 -70.01 5.51
C ASN A 75 67.42 -68.80 4.61
N VAL A 76 67.49 -68.97 3.28
CA VAL A 76 67.14 -67.90 2.34
C VAL A 76 65.67 -67.52 2.44
N GLU A 77 64.77 -68.49 2.50
CA GLU A 77 63.33 -68.28 2.62
C GLU A 77 62.99 -67.54 3.92
N ASN A 78 63.55 -67.97 5.06
CA ASN A 78 63.38 -67.29 6.33
C ASN A 78 63.88 -65.84 6.29
N ASN A 79 65.05 -65.59 5.70
CA ASN A 79 65.58 -64.24 5.56
C ASN A 79 64.72 -63.35 4.65
N LEU A 80 64.16 -63.90 3.58
CA LEU A 80 63.26 -63.16 2.69
C LEU A 80 61.93 -62.84 3.37
N ASN A 81 61.35 -63.80 4.09
CA ASN A 81 60.12 -63.59 4.85
C ASN A 81 60.30 -62.47 5.89
N ILE A 82 61.40 -62.48 6.65
CA ILE A 82 61.73 -61.41 7.61
C ILE A 82 61.83 -60.05 6.90
N LYS A 83 62.51 -59.97 5.75
CA LYS A 83 62.64 -58.71 4.99
C LYS A 83 61.28 -58.22 4.48
N ILE A 84 60.44 -59.11 3.97
CA ILE A 84 59.09 -58.77 3.49
C ILE A 84 58.23 -58.25 4.64
N ASP A 85 58.27 -58.90 5.80
CA ASP A 85 57.51 -58.47 6.97
C ASP A 85 57.97 -57.09 7.46
N ASN A 86 59.29 -56.83 7.49
CA ASN A 86 59.82 -55.53 7.85
C ASN A 86 59.38 -54.43 6.87
N VAL A 87 59.47 -54.66 5.56
CA VAL A 87 58.98 -53.68 4.56
C VAL A 87 57.48 -53.45 4.71
N ARG A 88 56.70 -54.51 4.99
CA ARG A 88 55.25 -54.41 5.18
C ARG A 88 54.89 -53.60 6.43
N THR A 89 55.63 -53.75 7.53
CA THR A 89 55.39 -52.98 8.75
C THR A 89 55.77 -51.52 8.58
N GLU A 90 56.89 -51.23 7.91
CA GLU A 90 57.32 -49.86 7.56
C GLU A 90 56.26 -49.17 6.68
N LEU A 91 55.84 -49.80 5.57
CA LEU A 91 54.82 -49.23 4.68
C LEU A 91 53.48 -49.00 5.40
N LYS A 92 53.09 -49.88 6.32
CA LYS A 92 51.87 -49.69 7.11
C LYS A 92 52.00 -48.50 8.07
N SER A 93 53.19 -48.26 8.61
CA SER A 93 53.48 -47.07 9.42
C SER A 93 53.40 -45.81 8.58
N ASP A 94 54.05 -45.78 7.41
CA ASP A 94 54.07 -44.63 6.51
C ASP A 94 52.66 -44.25 6.04
N ILE A 95 51.83 -45.24 5.70
CA ILE A 95 50.42 -45.01 5.32
C ILE A 95 49.65 -44.38 6.48
N LYS A 96 49.82 -44.89 7.70
CA LYS A 96 49.15 -44.33 8.88
C LYS A 96 49.59 -42.89 9.17
N ASP A 97 50.87 -42.59 8.99
CA ASP A 97 51.41 -41.24 9.18
C ASP A 97 50.89 -40.28 8.10
N LEU A 98 50.74 -40.75 6.86
CA LEU A 98 50.10 -39.99 5.78
C LEU A 98 48.62 -39.72 6.07
N ASP A 99 47.86 -40.72 6.51
CA ASP A 99 46.45 -40.55 6.88
C ASP A 99 46.29 -39.49 7.98
N ASN A 100 47.08 -39.59 9.06
CA ASN A 100 47.09 -38.59 10.13
C ASN A 100 47.44 -37.18 9.60
N LYS A 101 48.38 -37.09 8.66
CA LYS A 101 48.76 -35.82 8.03
C LYS A 101 47.67 -35.25 7.13
N PHE A 102 46.87 -36.10 6.48
CA PHE A 102 45.71 -35.67 5.71
C PHE A 102 44.58 -35.18 6.63
N ASP A 103 44.24 -35.94 7.68
CA ASP A 103 43.20 -35.57 8.64
C ASP A 103 43.50 -34.21 9.29
N THR A 104 44.74 -34.01 9.74
CA THR A 104 45.17 -32.74 10.33
C THR A 104 45.06 -31.58 9.35
N LYS A 105 45.47 -31.77 8.09
CA LYS A 105 45.32 -30.73 7.05
C LYS A 105 43.87 -30.44 6.72
N PHE A 106 43.02 -31.46 6.67
CA PHE A 106 41.59 -31.31 6.39
C PHE A 106 40.90 -30.51 7.50
N ASN A 107 41.14 -30.89 8.77
CA ASN A 107 40.63 -30.16 9.92
C ASN A 107 41.11 -28.70 9.97
N ILE A 108 42.37 -28.42 9.59
CA ILE A 108 42.85 -27.03 9.50
C ILE A 108 42.11 -26.26 8.40
N LEU A 109 41.81 -26.90 7.27
CA LEU A 109 41.09 -26.28 6.16
C LEU A 109 39.64 -25.99 6.55
N ASP A 110 38.94 -26.94 7.16
CA ASP A 110 37.56 -26.77 7.64
C ASP A 110 37.47 -25.59 8.63
N ASN A 111 38.35 -25.56 9.63
CA ASN A 111 38.40 -24.43 10.58
C ASN A 111 38.65 -23.07 9.88
N LYS A 112 39.49 -23.04 8.84
CA LYS A 112 39.71 -21.81 8.05
C LYS A 112 38.48 -21.40 7.27
N ILE A 113 37.75 -22.37 6.70
CA ILE A 113 36.50 -22.13 5.98
C ILE A 113 35.44 -21.58 6.94
N ASP A 114 35.24 -22.21 8.09
CA ASP A 114 34.30 -21.75 9.12
C ASP A 114 34.62 -20.34 9.61
N THR A 115 35.90 -20.05 9.84
CA THR A 115 36.34 -18.71 10.22
C THR A 115 35.99 -17.68 9.14
N LYS A 116 36.17 -18.03 7.86
CA LYS A 116 35.85 -17.13 6.73
C LYS A 116 34.36 -16.94 6.53
N PHE A 117 33.54 -17.95 6.77
CA PHE A 117 32.08 -17.81 6.80
C PHE A 117 31.64 -16.88 7.92
N ASN A 118 32.13 -17.07 9.14
CA ASN A 118 31.82 -16.19 10.26
C ASN A 118 32.25 -14.73 10.00
N GLU A 119 33.41 -14.50 9.38
CA GLU A 119 33.82 -13.15 8.96
C GLU A 119 32.86 -12.54 7.92
N LEU A 120 32.32 -13.35 7.01
CA LEU A 120 31.38 -12.91 5.99
C LEU A 120 30.02 -12.57 6.60
N ASP A 121 29.50 -13.41 7.49
CA ASP A 121 28.24 -13.18 8.20
C ASP A 121 28.30 -11.86 8.99
N ASN A 122 29.39 -11.64 9.74
CA ASN A 122 29.60 -10.37 10.44
C ASN A 122 29.62 -9.14 9.50
N LYS A 123 30.17 -9.29 8.28
CA LYS A 123 30.17 -8.21 7.29
C LYS A 123 28.76 -7.96 6.75
N ILE A 124 27.98 -9.02 6.53
CA ILE A 124 26.58 -8.93 6.09
C ILE A 124 25.75 -8.22 7.16
N ASP A 125 25.86 -8.63 8.43
CA ASP A 125 25.16 -8.00 9.56
C ASP A 125 25.49 -6.51 9.67
N ASN A 126 26.77 -6.14 9.51
CA ASN A 126 27.18 -4.74 9.53
C ASN A 126 26.59 -3.94 8.35
N VAL A 127 26.51 -4.52 7.15
CA VAL A 127 25.87 -3.86 6.00
C VAL A 127 24.37 -3.68 6.26
N GLU A 128 23.69 -4.71 6.78
CA GLU A 128 22.27 -4.65 7.10
C GLU A 128 21.96 -3.56 8.14
N ASN A 129 22.74 -3.51 9.23
CA ASN A 129 22.61 -2.48 10.26
C ASN A 129 22.81 -1.06 9.70
N ASN A 130 23.82 -0.86 8.85
CA ASN A 130 24.07 0.44 8.22
C ASN A 130 22.94 0.85 7.27
N LEU A 131 22.34 -0.09 6.54
CA LEU A 131 21.19 0.18 5.67
C LEU A 131 19.95 0.55 6.50
N ASN A 132 19.68 -0.17 7.59
CA ASN A 132 18.56 0.14 8.49
C ASN A 132 18.69 1.55 9.07
N ILE A 133 19.87 1.95 9.55
CA ILE A 133 20.12 3.31 10.05
C ILE A 133 19.86 4.36 8.96
N LYS A 134 20.33 4.13 7.73
CA LYS A 134 20.09 5.06 6.61
C LYS A 134 18.60 5.17 6.28
N ILE A 135 17.86 4.06 6.29
CA ILE A 135 16.42 4.03 6.04
C ILE A 135 15.68 4.84 7.12
N ASP A 136 16.04 4.67 8.39
CA ASP A 136 15.40 5.37 9.50
C ASP A 136 15.67 6.88 9.49
N ASN A 137 16.89 7.28 9.09
CA ASN A 137 17.22 8.69 8.88
C ASN A 137 16.33 9.31 7.78
N VAL A 138 16.24 8.66 6.61
CA VAL A 138 15.40 9.13 5.49
C VAL A 138 13.93 9.20 5.91
N ARG A 139 13.42 8.21 6.65
CA ARG A 139 12.04 8.24 7.18
C ARG A 139 11.81 9.43 8.11
N THR A 140 12.79 9.74 8.95
CA THR A 140 12.71 10.85 9.91
C THR A 140 12.71 12.20 9.18
N GLU A 141 13.58 12.37 8.19
CA GLU A 141 13.63 13.56 7.32
C GLU A 141 12.29 13.76 6.60
N LEU A 142 11.78 12.73 5.91
CA LEU A 142 10.50 12.80 5.21
C LEU A 142 9.32 13.14 6.15
N LYS A 143 9.32 12.62 7.37
CA LYS A 143 8.30 12.96 8.37
C LYS A 143 8.36 14.44 8.78
N SER A 144 9.56 15.01 8.85
CA SER A 144 9.75 16.45 9.11
C SER A 144 9.24 17.28 7.93
N ASP A 145 9.61 16.93 6.70
CA ASP A 145 9.19 17.64 5.50
C ASP A 145 7.66 17.65 5.34
N ILE A 146 7.00 16.52 5.62
CA ILE A 146 5.54 16.42 5.60
C ILE A 146 4.92 17.38 6.63
N LYS A 147 5.45 17.40 7.87
CA LYS A 147 4.96 18.30 8.92
C LYS A 147 5.12 19.77 8.54
N ASP A 148 6.24 20.13 7.91
CA ASP A 148 6.48 21.50 7.46
C ASP A 148 5.54 21.91 6.31
N LEU A 149 5.22 20.97 5.41
CA LEU A 149 4.20 21.17 4.38
C LEU A 149 2.80 21.37 4.98
N ASP A 150 2.41 20.54 5.96
CA ASP A 150 1.12 20.68 6.66
C ASP A 150 1.00 22.06 7.31
N ASN A 151 2.01 22.49 8.08
CA ASN A 151 2.04 23.82 8.70
C ASN A 151 1.94 24.96 7.67
N LYS A 152 2.58 24.78 6.50
CA LYS A 152 2.52 25.76 5.40
C LYS A 152 1.14 25.81 4.76
N PHE A 153 0.46 24.68 4.64
CA PHE A 153 -0.93 24.64 4.17
C PHE A 153 -1.87 25.31 5.16
N ASP A 154 -1.78 24.98 6.45
CA ASP A 154 -2.60 25.61 7.51
C ASP A 154 -2.44 27.12 7.51
N THR A 155 -1.20 27.61 7.42
CA THR A 155 -0.91 29.05 7.35
C THR A 155 -1.55 29.69 6.11
N LYS A 156 -1.48 29.04 4.94
CA LYS A 156 -2.09 29.56 3.72
C LYS A 156 -3.61 29.56 3.77
N PHE A 157 -4.23 28.54 4.36
CA PHE A 157 -5.67 28.48 4.57
C PHE A 157 -6.13 29.60 5.50
N ASN A 158 -5.47 29.77 6.66
CA ASN A 158 -5.78 30.87 7.59
C ASN A 158 -5.66 32.25 6.94
N ILE A 159 -4.65 32.47 6.09
CA ILE A 159 -4.52 33.72 5.33
C ILE A 159 -5.68 33.90 4.34
N LEU A 160 -6.11 32.83 3.68
CA LEU A 160 -7.23 32.87 2.75
C LEU A 160 -8.55 33.15 3.46
N ASP A 161 -8.82 32.49 4.57
CA ASP A 161 -10.02 32.69 5.40
C ASP A 161 -10.10 34.15 5.86
N ASN A 162 -9.01 34.71 6.41
CA ASN A 162 -8.96 36.12 6.81
C ASN A 162 -9.23 37.09 5.63
N LYS A 163 -8.76 36.76 4.41
CA LYS A 163 -9.06 37.57 3.21
C LYS A 163 -10.52 37.49 2.82
N ILE A 164 -11.13 36.30 2.93
CA ILE A 164 -12.55 36.08 2.66
C ILE A 164 -13.39 36.87 3.67
N ASP A 165 -13.09 36.76 4.97
CA ASP A 165 -13.78 37.51 6.03
C ASP A 165 -13.69 39.02 5.82
N THR A 166 -12.51 39.51 5.46
CA THR A 166 -12.31 40.94 5.13
C THR A 166 -13.20 41.37 3.96
N LYS A 167 -13.30 40.54 2.91
CA LYS A 167 -14.13 40.85 1.73
C LYS A 167 -15.62 40.78 2.02
N PHE A 168 -16.06 39.86 2.88
CA PHE A 168 -17.44 39.84 3.37
C PHE A 168 -17.76 41.10 4.17
N ASN A 169 -16.91 41.49 5.12
CA ASN A 169 -17.10 42.73 5.89
C ASN A 169 -17.13 43.98 5.00
N GLU A 170 -16.29 44.05 3.96
CA GLU A 170 -16.36 45.15 2.97
C GLU A 170 -17.69 45.16 2.21
N LEU A 171 -18.25 43.99 1.91
CA LEU A 171 -19.53 43.87 1.20
C LEU A 171 -20.70 44.27 2.12
N ASP A 172 -20.70 43.80 3.36
CA ASP A 172 -21.72 44.16 4.37
C ASP A 172 -21.76 45.68 4.56
N ASN A 173 -20.61 46.32 4.74
CA ASN A 173 -20.53 47.78 4.84
C ASN A 173 -21.09 48.51 3.60
N LYS A 174 -20.89 47.95 2.39
CA LYS A 174 -21.47 48.52 1.17
C LYS A 174 -22.99 48.35 1.12
N ILE A 175 -23.49 47.20 1.58
CA ILE A 175 -24.94 46.94 1.68
C ILE A 175 -25.57 47.92 2.66
N ASP A 176 -24.99 48.08 3.86
CA ASP A 176 -25.45 49.04 4.87
C ASP A 176 -25.48 50.47 4.35
N SER A 177 -24.45 50.87 3.58
CA SER A 177 -24.40 52.20 2.96
C SER A 177 -25.51 52.40 1.93
N VAL A 178 -25.78 51.39 1.09
CA VAL A 178 -26.88 51.43 0.11
C VAL A 178 -28.23 51.50 0.83
N GLU A 179 -28.45 50.68 1.86
CA GLU A 179 -29.67 50.66 2.65
C GLU A 179 -29.94 52.03 3.30
N ASN A 180 -28.93 52.62 3.95
CA ASN A 180 -29.04 53.95 4.54
C ASN A 180 -29.38 55.03 3.51
N ASN A 181 -28.73 55.01 2.34
CA ASN A 181 -29.02 55.96 1.26
C ASN A 181 -30.44 55.81 0.72
N LEU A 182 -30.94 54.57 0.60
CA LEU A 182 -32.32 54.31 0.18
C LEU A 182 -33.33 54.79 1.23
N ASN A 183 -33.06 54.54 2.52
CA ASN A 183 -33.91 55.04 3.62
C ASN A 183 -34.01 56.56 3.60
N ILE A 184 -32.89 57.28 3.43
CA ILE A 184 -32.88 58.75 3.31
C ILE A 184 -33.73 59.21 2.12
N LYS A 185 -33.58 58.58 0.95
CA LYS A 185 -34.38 58.93 -0.24
C LYS A 185 -35.87 58.69 0.00
N ILE A 186 -36.24 57.58 0.64
CA ILE A 186 -37.63 57.26 1.00
C ILE A 186 -38.19 58.31 1.96
N ASP A 187 -37.43 58.73 2.97
CA ASP A 187 -37.87 59.73 3.94
C ASP A 187 -38.01 61.13 3.34
N ASN A 188 -37.15 61.49 2.40
CA ASN A 188 -37.30 62.73 1.62
C ASN A 188 -38.60 62.71 0.81
N VAL A 189 -38.86 61.64 0.05
CA VAL A 189 -40.11 61.49 -0.74
C VAL A 189 -41.35 61.52 0.18
N ARG A 190 -41.29 60.86 1.34
CA ARG A 190 -42.38 60.91 2.33
C ARG A 190 -42.63 62.33 2.83
N THR A 191 -41.58 63.11 3.04
CA THR A 191 -41.66 64.49 3.53
C THR A 191 -42.26 65.42 2.46
N GLU A 192 -41.81 65.28 1.21
CA GLU A 192 -42.38 66.01 0.06
C GLU A 192 -43.87 65.72 -0.10
N LEU A 193 -44.26 64.44 -0.16
CA LEU A 193 -45.67 64.04 -0.25
C LEU A 193 -46.51 64.57 0.93
N LYS A 194 -45.95 64.60 2.14
CA LYS A 194 -46.65 65.17 3.31
C LYS A 194 -46.87 66.68 3.17
N SER A 195 -45.93 67.40 2.54
CA SER A 195 -46.09 68.82 2.23
C SER A 195 -47.15 69.04 1.17
N ASP A 196 -47.13 68.25 0.08
CA ASP A 196 -48.13 68.34 -0.99
C ASP A 196 -49.55 68.08 -0.47
N ILE A 197 -49.72 67.08 0.42
CA ILE A 197 -51.00 66.81 1.08
C ILE A 197 -51.46 68.02 1.90
N LYS A 198 -50.57 68.62 2.69
CA LYS A 198 -50.90 69.82 3.48
C LYS A 198 -51.29 71.01 2.61
N ASP A 199 -50.63 71.21 1.48
CA ASP A 199 -50.97 72.27 0.54
C ASP A 199 -52.32 72.02 -0.14
N LEU A 200 -52.67 70.76 -0.41
CA LEU A 200 -54.00 70.37 -0.87
C LEU A 200 -55.06 70.61 0.20
N ASP A 201 -54.81 70.24 1.47
CA ASP A 201 -55.71 70.51 2.59
C ASP A 201 -56.00 72.02 2.71
N ASN A 202 -54.96 72.87 2.66
CA ASN A 202 -55.13 74.33 2.68
C ASN A 202 -55.97 74.86 1.50
N LYS A 203 -55.81 74.28 0.30
CA LYS A 203 -56.61 74.64 -0.87
C LYS A 203 -58.07 74.23 -0.68
N ILE A 204 -58.33 73.05 -0.12
CA ILE A 204 -59.67 72.56 0.20
C ILE A 204 -60.32 73.49 1.22
N ASP A 205 -59.64 73.82 2.32
CA ASP A 205 -60.12 74.75 3.35
C ASP A 205 -60.48 76.12 2.75
N ASN A 206 -59.65 76.65 1.85
CA ASN A 206 -59.92 77.91 1.18
C ASN A 206 -61.16 77.83 0.26
N VAL A 207 -61.33 76.73 -0.48
CA VAL A 207 -62.54 76.51 -1.29
C VAL A 207 -63.77 76.41 -0.39
N GLU A 208 -63.69 75.66 0.71
CA GLU A 208 -64.77 75.52 1.69
C GLU A 208 -65.17 76.88 2.29
N ASN A 209 -64.19 77.69 2.72
CA ASN A 209 -64.42 79.03 3.24
C ASN A 209 -65.09 79.96 2.20
N ASN A 210 -64.61 79.95 0.95
CA ASN A 210 -65.21 80.76 -0.12
C ASN A 210 -66.65 80.31 -0.43
N LEU A 211 -66.93 79.01 -0.40
CA LEU A 211 -68.29 78.49 -0.57
C LEU A 211 -69.19 78.92 0.61
N ASN A 212 -68.71 78.84 1.84
CA ASN A 212 -69.43 79.30 3.02
C ASN A 212 -69.78 80.79 2.93
N ILE A 213 -68.83 81.66 2.54
CA ILE A 213 -69.07 83.09 2.31
C ILE A 213 -70.14 83.31 1.23
N LYS A 214 -70.05 82.60 0.10
CA LYS A 214 -71.06 82.71 -0.97
C LYS A 214 -72.45 82.27 -0.49
N ILE A 215 -72.54 81.18 0.28
CA ILE A 215 -73.78 80.71 0.89
C ILE A 215 -74.34 81.74 1.86
N ASP A 216 -73.51 82.35 2.69
CA ASP A 216 -73.92 83.40 3.64
C ASP A 216 -74.39 84.67 2.93
N ASN A 217 -73.75 85.08 1.84
CA ASN A 217 -74.19 86.19 1.00
C ASN A 217 -75.57 85.91 0.39
N VAL A 218 -75.76 84.74 -0.24
CA VAL A 218 -77.07 84.32 -0.77
C VAL A 218 -78.13 84.29 0.34
N ARG A 219 -77.76 83.79 1.53
CA ARG A 219 -78.66 83.72 2.69
C ARG A 219 -79.06 85.11 3.19
N THR A 220 -78.15 86.09 3.18
CA THR A 220 -78.44 87.47 3.59
C THR A 220 -79.28 88.21 2.56
N GLU A 221 -79.00 88.05 1.26
CA GLU A 221 -79.81 88.57 0.15
C GLU A 221 -81.25 88.04 0.25
N LEU A 222 -81.43 86.71 0.34
CA LEU A 222 -82.75 86.10 0.49
C LEU A 222 -83.49 86.60 1.75
N LYS A 223 -82.77 86.80 2.87
CA LYS A 223 -83.36 87.34 4.09
C LYS A 223 -83.83 88.78 3.90
N SER A 224 -83.09 89.59 3.15
CA SER A 224 -83.46 90.96 2.78
C SER A 224 -84.68 90.98 1.86
N ASP A 225 -84.70 90.15 0.82
CA ASP A 225 -85.83 90.02 -0.11
C ASP A 225 -87.12 89.62 0.62
N ILE A 226 -87.04 88.65 1.54
CA ILE A 226 -88.17 88.23 2.38
C ILE A 226 -88.65 89.39 3.28
N ALA A 227 -87.74 90.20 3.82
CA ALA A 227 -88.10 91.33 4.67
C ALA A 227 -88.81 92.44 3.86
N SER A 228 -88.30 92.75 2.66
CA SER A 228 -88.94 93.69 1.73
C SER A 228 -90.34 93.22 1.34
N MET A 229 -90.48 91.95 0.94
CA MET A 229 -91.78 91.36 0.61
C MET A 229 -92.73 91.37 1.80
N SER A 230 -92.24 91.12 3.01
CA SER A 230 -93.03 91.22 4.25
C SER A 230 -93.53 92.65 4.50
N TYR A 231 -92.71 93.66 4.20
CA TYR A 231 -93.10 95.06 4.29
C TYR A 231 -94.16 95.44 3.24
N GLU A 232 -94.00 95.02 1.99
CA GLU A 232 -95.00 95.22 0.95
C GLU A 232 -96.34 94.55 1.32
N ILE A 233 -96.33 93.32 1.81
CA ILE A 233 -97.54 92.64 2.31
C ILE A 233 -98.19 93.43 3.45
N SER A 234 -97.39 94.05 4.34
CA SER A 234 -97.90 94.90 5.42
C SER A 234 -98.60 96.15 4.90
N LEU A 235 -98.02 96.83 3.90
CA LEU A 235 -98.65 97.97 3.24
C LEU A 235 -99.97 97.57 2.59
N VAL A 236 -99.99 96.47 1.82
CA VAL A 236 -101.20 95.93 1.20
C VAL A 236 -102.26 95.58 2.25
N ARG A 237 -101.86 95.00 3.40
CA ARG A 237 -102.79 94.77 4.54
C ARG A 237 -103.36 96.06 5.10
N LYS A 238 -102.56 97.11 5.25
CA LYS A 238 -103.00 98.42 5.73
C LYS A 238 -103.95 99.08 4.74
N ASP A 239 -103.65 99.05 3.45
CA ASP A 239 -104.53 99.54 2.39
C ASP A 239 -105.86 98.80 2.39
N MET A 240 -105.86 97.48 2.58
CA MET A 240 -107.09 96.70 2.76
C MET A 240 -107.88 97.09 4.02
N GLU A 241 -107.23 97.37 5.15
CA GLU A 241 -107.90 97.85 6.36
C GLU A 241 -108.52 99.25 6.18
N ILE A 242 -107.81 100.16 5.52
CA ILE A 242 -108.31 101.50 5.16
C ILE A 242 -109.52 101.35 4.24
N ASN A 243 -109.40 100.58 3.15
CA ASN A 243 -110.51 100.31 2.23
C ASN A 243 -111.73 99.71 2.96
N LYS A 244 -111.50 98.80 3.91
CA LYS A 244 -112.55 98.23 4.76
C LYS A 244 -113.19 99.28 5.67
N MET A 245 -112.42 100.20 6.25
CA MET A 245 -112.92 101.32 7.07
C MET A 245 -113.70 102.33 6.24
N GLU A 246 -113.18 102.74 5.07
CA GLU A 246 -113.87 103.59 4.12
C GLU A 246 -115.19 102.97 3.73
N PHE A 247 -115.21 101.72 3.24
CA PHE A 247 -116.44 101.00 2.92
C PHE A 247 -117.44 100.97 4.10
N LYS A 248 -116.97 100.73 5.32
CA LYS A 248 -117.81 100.76 6.53
C LYS A 248 -118.35 102.16 6.84
N SER A 249 -117.54 103.21 6.67
CA SER A 249 -117.95 104.60 6.88
C SER A 249 -118.96 105.05 5.82
N THR A 250 -118.73 104.72 4.55
CA THR A 250 -119.62 104.97 3.42
C THR A 250 -120.92 104.21 3.62
N SER A 251 -120.87 102.94 4.06
CA SER A 251 -122.06 102.16 4.43
C SER A 251 -122.83 102.77 5.61
N ARG A 252 -122.14 103.24 6.65
CA ARG A 252 -122.78 103.97 7.76
C ARG A 252 -123.42 105.28 7.30
N LEU A 253 -122.78 106.01 6.40
CA LEU A 253 -123.29 107.26 5.85
C LEU A 253 -124.51 106.99 4.98
N HIS A 254 -124.48 105.95 4.13
CA HIS A 254 -125.67 105.46 3.43
C HIS A 254 -126.77 105.05 4.41
N ASN A 255 -126.47 104.32 5.48
CA ASN A 255 -127.47 103.96 6.50
C ASN A 255 -128.03 105.18 7.23
N TRP A 256 -127.22 106.21 7.50
CA TRP A 256 -127.68 107.47 8.09
C TRP A 256 -128.53 108.29 7.11
N MET A 257 -128.14 108.35 5.84
CA MET A 257 -128.95 108.95 4.77
C MET A 257 -130.28 108.21 4.61
N PHE A 258 -130.28 106.88 4.59
CA PHE A 258 -131.52 106.10 4.60
C PHE A 258 -132.35 106.39 5.85
N GLY A 259 -131.73 106.49 7.03
CA GLY A 259 -132.42 106.84 8.28
C GLY A 259 -133.05 108.24 8.26
N THR A 260 -132.35 109.25 7.73
CA THR A 260 -132.86 110.62 7.58
C THR A 260 -133.97 110.70 6.54
N ILE A 261 -133.82 110.03 5.40
CA ILE A 261 -134.86 109.89 4.38
C ILE A 261 -136.12 109.23 5.00
N ILE A 262 -135.95 108.16 5.79
CA ILE A 262 -137.05 107.50 6.49
C ILE A 262 -137.73 108.45 7.49
N THR A 263 -136.97 109.19 8.32
CA THR A 263 -137.54 110.10 9.32
C THR A 263 -138.24 111.31 8.69
N ILE A 264 -137.69 111.91 7.62
CA ILE A 264 -138.36 112.96 6.86
C ILE A 264 -139.66 112.42 6.25
N SER A 265 -139.61 111.22 5.67
CA SER A 265 -140.80 110.58 5.07
C SER A 265 -141.89 110.31 6.11
N ILE A 266 -141.52 109.87 7.32
CA ILE A 266 -142.46 109.68 8.44
C ILE A 266 -142.98 111.02 8.99
N GLY A 267 -142.12 112.03 9.13
CA GLY A 267 -142.50 113.36 9.59
C GLY A 267 -143.52 114.03 8.67
N ILE A 268 -143.30 113.97 7.34
CA ILE A 268 -144.27 114.44 6.35
C ILE A 268 -145.61 113.69 6.49
N LEU A 269 -145.55 112.36 6.67
CA LEU A 269 -146.75 111.52 6.86
C LEU A 269 -147.54 111.93 8.13
N LEU A 270 -146.86 112.16 9.25
CA LEU A 270 -147.49 112.57 10.51
C LEU A 270 -148.09 113.99 10.44
N THR A 271 -147.42 114.90 9.73
CA THR A 271 -147.92 116.27 9.51
C THR A 271 -149.16 116.28 8.60
N LEU A 272 -149.29 115.30 7.71
CA LEU A 272 -150.48 115.07 6.89
C LEU A 272 -151.62 114.37 7.66
N ILE A 273 -151.33 113.63 8.73
CA ILE A 273 -152.31 112.85 9.51
C ILE A 273 -152.93 113.65 10.67
N PHE A 274 -152.23 114.61 11.26
CA PHE A 274 -152.75 115.40 12.40
C PHE A 274 -153.28 116.80 12.00
N LYS A 275 -153.88 116.87 10.82
CA LYS A 275 -154.66 118.01 10.33
C LYS A 275 -156.12 117.59 10.15
#